data_AF-A0A523D8A8-F1
#
_entry.id   AF-A0A523D8A8-F1
#
_cell.length_a   1.000
_cell.length_b   1.000
_cell.length_c   1.000
_cell.angle_alpha   90.00
_cell.angle_beta   90.00
_cell.angle_gamma   90.00
#
_symmetry.space_group_name_H-M   'P 1'
#
loop_
_entity.id
_entity.type
_entity.pdbx_description
1 polymer ?
#
loop_
_entity_poly.entity_id
_entity_poly.type
_entity_poly.pdbx_seq_one_letter_code
_entity_poly.pdbx_strand_id
1 'polypeptide(L)' 'MRLDGFRPEFLDFQRGIRVGHLEPHQRITQILKHTLQARYQEDFVIDRWGRGVYWQWICFLPKANRIAKPLSSS' A
#
# COMPACT_ATOMS: atom_id res chain seq x y z
N MET A 1 -17.29 0.70 -2.79
CA MET A 1 -16.76 0.39 -1.44
C MET A 1 -16.79 1.69 -0.66
N ARG A 2 -17.63 1.80 0.37
CA ARG A 2 -17.63 2.97 1.26
C ARG A 2 -16.36 2.85 2.11
N LEU A 3 -15.45 3.81 1.98
CA LEU A 3 -14.29 3.91 2.86
C LEU A 3 -14.71 4.86 3.97
N ASP A 4 -15.00 4.35 5.16
CA ASP A 4 -15.37 5.16 6.34
C ASP A 4 -14.19 6.01 6.88
N GLY A 5 -13.21 6.32 6.02
CA GLY A 5 -11.96 6.99 6.35
C GLY A 5 -11.01 6.11 7.15
N PHE A 6 -9.71 6.39 7.07
CA PHE A 6 -8.75 5.79 8.00
C PHE A 6 -8.89 6.44 9.37
N ARG A 7 -8.93 5.64 10.44
CA ARG A 7 -8.85 6.16 11.81
C ARG A 7 -7.39 6.13 12.30
N PRO A 8 -6.79 7.28 12.71
CA PRO A 8 -5.39 7.37 13.10
C PRO A 8 -4.96 6.43 14.23
N GLU A 9 -5.88 6.02 15.10
CA GLU A 9 -5.65 5.07 16.20
C GLU A 9 -5.15 3.67 15.74
N PHE A 10 -5.35 3.31 14.47
CA PHE A 10 -4.83 2.07 13.91
C PHE A 10 -3.41 2.18 13.35
N LEU A 11 -2.77 3.34 13.50
CA LEU A 11 -1.41 3.57 13.08
C LEU A 11 -0.44 3.28 14.23
N ASP A 12 0.31 2.18 14.11
CA ASP A 12 1.25 1.73 15.13
C ASP A 12 2.69 2.00 14.66
N PHE A 13 3.30 3.07 15.16
CA PHE A 13 4.68 3.41 14.81
C PHE A 13 5.72 2.53 15.51
N GLN A 14 5.35 1.76 16.53
CA GLN A 14 6.28 0.88 17.26
C GLN A 14 6.38 -0.51 16.61
N ARG A 15 5.24 -1.08 16.21
CA ARG A 15 5.16 -2.41 15.58
C ARG A 15 5.23 -2.35 14.06
N GLY A 16 4.92 -1.18 13.47
CA GLY A 16 4.82 -0.97 12.04
C GLY A 16 3.38 -1.04 11.54
N ILE A 17 3.21 -1.08 10.21
CA ILE A 17 1.89 -0.97 9.60
C ILE A 17 1.23 -2.35 9.58
N ARG A 18 0.07 -2.49 10.24
CA ARG A 18 -0.74 -3.73 10.20
C ARG A 18 -1.45 -3.85 8.85
N VAL A 19 -1.59 -5.08 8.35
CA VAL A 19 -1.94 -5.33 6.94
C VAL A 19 -2.69 -6.63 6.69
N GLY A 20 -3.08 -7.35 7.75
CA GLY A 20 -3.89 -8.55 7.70
C GLY A 20 -5.13 -8.45 8.59
N HIS A 21 -6.25 -9.04 8.13
CA HIS A 21 -7.55 -9.05 8.81
C HIS A 21 -7.97 -7.67 9.30
N LEU A 22 -8.09 -6.73 8.34
CA LEU A 22 -8.40 -5.34 8.62
C LEU A 22 -9.80 -4.97 8.16
N GLU A 23 -10.52 -4.24 9.00
CA GLU A 23 -11.74 -3.55 8.62
C GLU A 23 -11.44 -2.35 7.70
N PRO A 24 -12.39 -1.88 6.88
CA PRO A 24 -12.16 -0.78 5.93
C PRO A 24 -11.49 0.45 6.57
N HIS A 25 -11.91 0.83 7.78
CA HIS A 25 -11.39 1.99 8.50
C HIS A 25 -9.96 1.81 9.07
N GLN A 26 -9.41 0.60 8.99
CA GLN A 26 -8.05 0.27 9.42
C GLN A 26 -7.07 0.19 8.22
N ARG A 27 -7.56 0.23 6.98
CA ARG A 27 -6.78 -0.04 5.76
C ARG A 27 -6.13 1.23 5.19
N ILE A 28 -5.22 1.86 5.94
CA ILE A 28 -4.49 3.05 5.44
C ILE A 28 -3.82 2.80 4.08
N THR A 29 -3.26 1.61 3.88
CA THR A 29 -2.59 1.23 2.64
C THR A 29 -3.53 1.22 1.43
N GLN A 30 -4.79 0.83 1.58
CA GLN A 30 -5.77 0.87 0.49
C GLN A 30 -6.22 2.30 0.20
N ILE A 31 -6.37 3.14 1.23
CA ILE A 31 -6.73 4.55 1.05
C ILE A 31 -5.62 5.29 0.28
N LEU A 32 -4.37 5.09 0.67
CA LEU A 32 -3.21 5.64 -0.04
C LEU A 32 -3.16 5.12 -1.49
N LYS A 33 -3.32 3.81 -1.70
CA LYS A 33 -3.38 3.21 -3.04
C LYS A 33 -4.45 3.86 -3.91
N HIS A 34 -5.69 3.92 -3.43
CA HIS A 34 -6.79 4.51 -4.19
C HIS A 34 -6.56 5.99 -4.49
N THR A 35 -5.97 6.74 -3.56
CA THR A 35 -5.62 8.15 -3.77
C THR A 35 -4.58 8.29 -4.89
N LEU A 36 -3.56 7.43 -4.91
CA LEU A 36 -2.57 7.41 -5.99
C LEU A 36 -3.19 7.02 -7.33
N GLN A 37 -4.03 5.99 -7.37
CA GLN A 37 -4.73 5.58 -8.60
C GLN A 37 -5.63 6.69 -9.12
N ALA A 38 -6.38 7.38 -8.25
CA ALA A 38 -7.23 8.49 -8.63
C ALA A 38 -6.41 9.69 -9.13
N ARG A 39 -5.24 9.95 -8.54
CA ARG A 39 -4.38 11.07 -8.94
C ARG A 39 -3.68 10.83 -10.27
N TYR A 40 -3.15 9.64 -10.48
CA TYR A 40 -2.30 9.32 -11.64
C TYR A 40 -3.03 8.56 -12.75
N GLN A 41 -4.28 8.17 -12.53
CA GLN A 41 -5.10 7.42 -13.50
C GLN A 41 -4.41 6.13 -13.99
N GLU A 42 -3.64 5.50 -13.11
CA GLU A 42 -2.94 4.24 -13.35
C GLU A 42 -3.16 3.27 -12.18
N ASP A 43 -3.09 1.97 -12.44
CA ASP A 43 -3.04 0.95 -11.40
C ASP A 43 -1.73 0.97 -10.60
N PHE A 44 -1.85 0.79 -9.29
CA PHE A 44 -0.71 0.61 -8.40
C PHE A 44 -0.71 -0.79 -7.78
N VAL A 45 0.47 -1.31 -7.50
CA VAL A 45 0.69 -2.47 -6.65
C VAL A 45 1.31 -2.02 -5.33
N ILE A 46 0.98 -2.73 -4.26
CA ILE A 46 1.59 -2.50 -2.95
C ILE A 46 2.72 -3.52 -2.83
N ASP A 47 3.95 -3.04 -2.74
CA ASP A 47 5.11 -3.86 -2.38
C ASP A 47 5.47 -3.65 -0.92
N ARG A 48 6.05 -4.67 -0.30
CA ARG A 48 6.13 -4.78 1.15
C ARG A 48 7.35 -5.54 1.64
N TRP A 49 7.92 -5.07 2.74
CA TRP A 49 8.95 -5.79 3.48
C TRP A 49 8.65 -5.81 4.98
N GLY A 50 8.66 -7.00 5.55
CA GLY A 50 8.31 -7.25 6.95
C GLY A 50 8.03 -8.73 7.22
N ARG A 51 7.57 -9.04 8.44
CA ARG A 51 7.21 -10.42 8.84
C ARG A 51 5.83 -10.46 9.47
N GLY A 52 5.03 -11.46 9.11
CA GLY A 52 3.69 -11.66 9.67
C GLY A 52 2.71 -10.54 9.28
N VAL A 53 1.89 -10.12 10.24
CA VAL A 53 0.79 -9.15 10.03
C VAL A 53 1.21 -7.68 10.14
N TYR A 54 2.46 -7.41 10.55
CA TYR A 54 3.03 -6.07 10.66
C TYR A 54 4.20 -5.91 9.69
N TRP A 55 4.17 -4.87 8.87
CA TRP A 55 5.26 -4.58 7.92
C TRP A 55 5.96 -3.27 8.26
N GLN A 56 7.27 -3.28 8.04
CA GLN A 56 8.15 -2.16 8.36
C GLN A 56 8.27 -1.19 7.19
N TRP A 57 8.22 -1.71 5.96
CA TRP A 57 8.31 -0.91 4.75
C TRP A 57 7.19 -1.24 3.78
N ILE A 58 6.58 -0.20 3.22
CA ILE A 58 5.53 -0.29 2.21
C ILE A 58 5.86 0.68 1.08
N CYS A 59 5.78 0.19 -0.15
CA CYS A 59 5.93 0.98 -1.36
C CYS A 59 4.67 0.84 -2.23
N PHE A 60 4.32 1.92 -2.93
CA PHE A 60 3.31 1.92 -3.97
C PHE A 60 4.02 2.07 -5.31
N LEU A 61 3.98 1.02 -6.13
CA LEU A 61 4.65 0.99 -7.42
C LEU A 61 3.59 0.99 -8.54
N PRO A 62 3.71 1.81 -9.59
CA PRO A 62 2.88 1.69 -10.77
C PRO A 62 2.95 0.26 -11.32
N LYS A 63 1.79 -0.31 -11.65
CA LYS A 63 1.70 -1.71 -12.09
C LYS A 63 2.48 -1.91 -13.39
N ALA A 64 2.50 -0.92 -14.29
CA ALA A 64 3.30 -0.97 -15.50
C ALA A 64 4.79 -1.15 -15.20
N ASN A 65 5.32 -0.42 -14.23
CA ASN A 65 6.72 -0.53 -13.82
C ASN A 65 7.04 -1.91 -13.21
N ARG A 66 6.09 -2.51 -12.49
CA ARG A 66 6.27 -3.84 -11.89
C ARG A 66 6.44 -4.95 -12.93
N ILE A 67 5.74 -4.84 -14.06
CA ILE A 67 5.73 -5.85 -15.13
C ILE A 67 6.78 -5.57 -16.22
N ALA A 68 7.27 -4.34 -16.31
CA ALA A 68 8.28 -3.97 -17.28
C ALA A 68 9.57 -4.76 -17.06
N LYS A 69 10.16 -5.24 -18.17
CA LYS A 69 11.50 -5.82 -18.14
C LYS A 69 12.51 -4.69 -17.84
N PRO A 70 13.48 -4.90 -16.94
CA PRO A 70 14.55 -3.94 -16.76
C PRO A 70 15.27 -3.68 -18.09
N LEU A 71 15.53 -2.42 -18.40
CA LEU A 71 16.43 -2.06 -19.48
C LEU A 71 17.85 -2.40 -19.00
N SER A 72 18.40 -3.52 -19.48
CA SER A 72 19.81 -3.83 -19.28
C SER A 72 20.66 -2.86 -20.10
N SER A 73 21.68 -2.25 -19.49
CA SER A 73 22.72 -1.56 -20.27
C SER A 73 23.36 -2.58 -21.20
N SER A 74 23.52 -2.20 -22.47
CA SER A 74 24.44 -2.89 -23.39
C SER A 74 25.88 -2.64 -22.97
#